data_AF-A0A7S2L6Y3-F1
#
_entry.id   AF-A0A7S2L6Y3-F1
#
_cell.length_a   1.000
_cell.length_b   1.000
_cell.length_c   1.000
_cell.angle_alpha   90.00
_cell.angle_beta   90.00
_cell.angle_gamma   90.00
#
_symmetry.space_group_name_H-M   'P 1'
#
loop_
_entity.id
_entity.type
_entity.pdbx_description
1 polymer ?
#
loop_
_entity_poly.entity_id
_entity_poly.type
_entity_poly.pdbx_seq_one_letter_code
_entity_poly.pdbx_strand_id
1 'polypeptide(L)'
;MAPSESSSRRNRTHGGSNNKLWLGLVGLSLFLCLANVVYHELHLKQHSMVDSHALHLQESQKNLIVENDIPATVEKPIENKTVKAKKQPQISVIDEAGNDKHVEEDEEDQHYIAGLSCEKYGGLSDEAAQNMVYWDDIPSDSKYISPFFEAGNEKYMTFEPDGGGWNNIRMAMETVIVMAHAMGRTLVLPPEKRMYLIGKGDNKQKFKFTFNDFFHLDTIHLEHDGFNMITMEEYLVREAMTGKLVNTTSGLVAYPPNNRTKWDGEDLKPLWEYLRETTDVRNWKPGNCIAAFPASRDPEDTQRLRDAFQTAMDDDKRKKSLRVPVPVDASVSDRIRELRGWHRSQLCLYDEKMQASHTVHFMCYHKQRARLLTHFYSFLFFEDWKQELWAKRFVRDHIRYRDELMCAAGKIVDAVRMRAKSKNPASNPNGLYDSLHIRRGDFQFKETRLEADKLFEITKEKLQPGATVFIATDERNKGFFKPFRGEYDVVFLDDFKHLIPDMNTNYFGMLDQLIASKGRVFYGTYFSTLSGYIMRMRGYSGVKNRVEGYQNGGLKDSYYIWPKKKQLEMSEYVPVMGGQWQREYPVSWHGIDKGIESLHEQ
;
A
#
# COMPACT_ATOMS: atom_id res chain seq x y z
N MET A 1 85.81 -43.08 30.44
CA MET A 1 85.66 -43.90 29.23
C MET A 1 85.10 -43.02 28.13
N ALA A 2 85.90 -42.68 27.11
CA ALA A 2 85.40 -42.32 25.77
C ALA A 2 85.18 -43.63 24.97
N PRO A 3 84.58 -43.68 23.74
CA PRO A 3 84.27 -42.64 22.73
C PRO A 3 82.79 -42.70 22.24
N SER A 4 82.23 -41.97 21.25
CA SER A 4 82.62 -41.60 19.87
C SER A 4 81.69 -40.49 19.32
N GLU A 5 82.19 -39.42 18.67
CA GLU A 5 82.13 -39.08 17.21
C GLU A 5 80.72 -39.09 16.54
N SER A 6 80.29 -38.23 15.60
CA SER A 6 80.87 -37.11 14.83
C SER A 6 79.74 -36.31 14.12
N SER A 7 80.12 -35.30 13.33
CA SER A 7 79.42 -34.12 12.80
C SER A 7 78.43 -34.28 11.61
N SER A 8 77.51 -33.30 11.40
CA SER A 8 77.55 -32.37 10.24
C SER A 8 76.37 -31.36 10.19
N ARG A 9 76.63 -30.21 9.52
CA ARG A 9 75.85 -28.96 9.41
C ARG A 9 74.54 -29.05 8.58
N ARG A 10 73.57 -28.16 8.86
CA ARG A 10 72.79 -27.42 7.84
C ARG A 10 72.11 -26.15 8.39
N ASN A 11 72.43 -25.01 7.77
CA ASN A 11 71.71 -23.73 7.88
C ASN A 11 70.34 -23.81 7.18
N ARG A 12 69.29 -23.22 7.76
CA ARG A 12 68.09 -22.78 7.03
C ARG A 12 67.57 -21.45 7.58
N THR A 13 67.45 -20.50 6.66
CA THR A 13 66.82 -19.18 6.78
C THR A 13 65.29 -19.31 6.80
N HIS A 14 64.60 -18.48 7.60
CA HIS A 14 63.15 -18.27 7.53
C HIS A 14 62.83 -16.77 7.50
N GLY A 15 62.69 -16.24 6.28
CA GLY A 15 61.98 -15.00 5.99
C GLY A 15 60.87 -15.34 4.99
N GLY A 16 59.63 -14.93 5.25
CA GLY A 16 58.55 -15.15 4.27
C GLY A 16 57.09 -15.06 4.72
N SER A 17 56.75 -14.79 5.99
CA SER A 17 55.33 -14.81 6.42
C SER A 17 54.70 -13.44 6.71
N ASN A 18 55.47 -12.38 7.01
CA ASN A 18 54.88 -11.09 7.44
C ASN A 18 54.51 -10.13 6.30
N ASN A 19 55.09 -10.27 5.11
CA ASN A 19 54.84 -9.34 4.00
C ASN A 19 53.48 -9.54 3.30
N LYS A 20 52.92 -10.77 3.31
CA LYS A 20 51.63 -11.05 2.65
C LYS A 20 50.44 -10.48 3.42
N LEU A 21 50.50 -10.46 4.75
CA LEU A 21 49.45 -9.88 5.59
C LEU A 21 49.43 -8.34 5.49
N TRP A 22 50.62 -7.73 5.41
CA TRP A 22 50.77 -6.29 5.24
C TRP A 22 50.30 -5.81 3.86
N LEU A 23 50.63 -6.54 2.79
CA LEU A 23 50.14 -6.24 1.43
C LEU A 23 48.61 -6.38 1.33
N GLY A 24 48.01 -7.34 2.03
CA GLY A 24 46.55 -7.50 2.09
C GLY A 24 45.84 -6.33 2.78
N LEU A 25 46.40 -5.83 3.89
CA LEU A 25 45.85 -4.68 4.62
C LEU A 25 45.98 -3.37 3.83
N VAL A 26 47.11 -3.16 3.14
CA VAL A 26 47.30 -1.99 2.26
C VAL A 26 46.35 -2.04 1.07
N GLY A 27 46.14 -3.21 0.47
CA GLY A 27 45.18 -3.40 -0.62
C GLY A 27 43.74 -3.09 -0.21
N LEU A 28 43.31 -3.53 0.99
CA LEU A 28 41.97 -3.24 1.51
C LEU A 28 41.78 -1.74 1.80
N SER A 29 42.80 -1.08 2.33
CA SER A 29 42.75 0.37 2.59
C SER A 29 42.68 1.19 1.30
N LEU A 30 43.43 0.81 0.26
CA LEU A 30 43.37 1.45 -1.05
C LEU A 30 42.02 1.26 -1.73
N PHE A 31 41.43 0.06 -1.62
CA PHE A 31 40.09 -0.21 -2.15
C PHE A 31 39.02 0.63 -1.47
N LEU A 32 39.07 0.78 -0.15
CA LEU A 32 38.14 1.62 0.62
C LEU A 32 38.29 3.11 0.29
N CYS A 33 39.51 3.60 0.09
CA CYS A 33 39.75 4.98 -0.37
C CYS A 33 39.17 5.21 -1.78
N LEU A 34 39.41 4.30 -2.73
CA LEU A 34 38.85 4.40 -4.08
C LEU A 34 37.32 4.34 -4.08
N ALA A 35 36.72 3.46 -3.28
CA ALA A 35 35.27 3.39 -3.12
C ALA A 35 34.67 4.70 -2.57
N ASN A 36 35.35 5.34 -1.60
CA ASN A 36 34.93 6.63 -1.06
C ASN A 36 35.07 7.78 -2.08
N VAL A 37 36.14 7.80 -2.89
CA VAL A 37 36.31 8.81 -3.94
C VAL A 37 35.23 8.67 -5.01
N VAL A 38 34.94 7.45 -5.46
CA VAL A 38 33.86 7.18 -6.44
C VAL A 38 32.48 7.54 -5.86
N TYR A 39 32.24 7.22 -4.59
CA TYR A 39 31.01 7.61 -3.90
C TYR A 39 30.86 9.15 -3.84
N HIS A 40 31.94 9.86 -3.54
CA HIS A 40 31.93 11.32 -3.43
C HIS A 40 31.76 12.02 -4.78
N GLU A 41 32.33 11.50 -5.86
CA GLU A 41 32.12 12.01 -7.23
C GLU A 41 30.68 11.79 -7.72
N LEU A 42 30.11 10.60 -7.47
CA LEU A 42 28.71 10.31 -7.80
C LEU A 42 27.76 11.25 -7.04
N HIS A 43 28.08 11.56 -5.78
CA HIS A 43 27.28 12.46 -4.96
C HIS A 43 27.37 13.92 -5.41
N LEU A 44 28.54 14.38 -5.88
CA LEU A 44 28.75 15.74 -6.41
C LEU A 44 28.06 15.97 -7.76
N LYS A 45 28.06 14.97 -8.67
CA LYS A 45 27.29 15.01 -9.92
C LYS A 45 25.78 15.12 -9.68
N GLN A 46 25.29 14.56 -8.58
CA GLN A 46 23.88 14.66 -8.20
C GLN A 46 23.48 16.07 -7.73
N HIS A 47 24.43 16.86 -7.19
CA HIS A 47 24.19 18.23 -6.75
C HIS A 47 24.27 19.26 -7.89
N SER A 48 25.23 19.12 -8.82
CA SER A 48 25.37 20.05 -9.96
C SER A 48 24.16 20.07 -10.92
N MET A 49 23.40 18.98 -11.01
CA MET A 49 22.16 18.91 -11.79
C MET A 49 20.96 19.63 -11.14
N VAL A 50 21.02 19.91 -9.84
CA VAL A 50 19.93 20.56 -9.09
C VAL A 50 19.99 22.09 -9.23
N ASP A 51 21.19 22.66 -9.31
CA ASP A 51 21.37 24.12 -9.32
C ASP A 51 21.09 24.76 -10.69
N SER A 52 21.34 24.04 -11.80
CA SER A 52 21.03 24.51 -13.15
C SER A 52 19.52 24.66 -13.41
N HIS A 53 18.67 23.95 -12.66
CA HIS A 53 17.22 23.98 -12.81
C HIS A 53 16.55 25.14 -12.04
N ALA A 54 17.23 25.70 -11.03
CA ALA A 54 16.70 26.76 -10.18
C ALA A 54 16.67 28.13 -10.88
N LEU A 55 17.63 28.39 -11.79
CA LEU A 55 17.77 29.68 -12.48
C LEU A 55 16.73 29.92 -13.59
N HIS A 56 16.17 28.87 -14.20
CA HIS A 56 15.17 29.02 -15.27
C HIS A 56 13.72 29.19 -14.79
N LEU A 57 13.44 28.93 -13.50
CA LEU A 57 12.08 29.00 -12.95
C LEU A 57 11.62 30.42 -12.60
N GLN A 58 12.54 31.37 -12.45
CA GLN A 58 12.21 32.75 -12.04
C GLN A 58 11.59 33.62 -13.14
N GLU A 59 11.76 33.30 -14.42
CA GLU A 59 11.26 34.13 -15.53
C GLU A 59 9.82 33.80 -15.97
N SER A 60 9.29 32.61 -15.64
CA SER A 60 8.01 32.14 -16.20
C SER A 60 6.76 32.54 -15.42
N GLN A 61 6.89 33.13 -14.23
CA GLN A 61 5.77 33.41 -13.31
C GLN A 61 5.00 34.72 -13.58
N LYS A 62 5.28 35.45 -14.67
CA LYS A 62 4.76 36.82 -14.83
C LYS A 62 3.49 37.03 -15.65
N ASN A 63 2.93 36.05 -16.35
CA ASN A 63 1.73 36.29 -17.16
C ASN A 63 0.78 35.09 -17.15
N LEU A 64 -0.45 35.27 -16.64
CA LEU A 64 -1.75 34.83 -17.20
C LEU A 64 -2.81 34.65 -16.10
N ILE A 65 -3.75 35.58 -16.04
CA ILE A 65 -5.05 35.50 -15.34
C ILE A 65 -6.11 35.82 -16.39
N VAL A 66 -7.07 34.91 -16.65
CA VAL A 66 -8.42 35.23 -17.15
C VAL A 66 -9.40 34.12 -16.69
N GLU A 67 -10.47 34.51 -16.00
CA GLU A 67 -11.61 33.70 -15.53
C GLU A 67 -12.63 33.35 -16.64
N ASN A 68 -13.45 32.32 -16.44
CA ASN A 68 -14.81 32.21 -16.99
C ASN A 68 -15.70 31.22 -16.20
N ASP A 69 -16.91 31.67 -15.85
CA ASP A 69 -18.00 31.00 -15.11
C ASP A 69 -18.99 30.24 -16.01
N ILE A 70 -19.54 29.09 -15.56
CA ILE A 70 -20.80 28.44 -16.06
C ILE A 70 -21.51 27.66 -14.91
N PRO A 71 -22.86 27.65 -14.79
CA PRO A 71 -23.60 27.33 -13.56
C PRO A 71 -24.08 25.86 -13.41
N ALA A 72 -24.39 25.50 -12.16
CA ALA A 72 -24.82 24.18 -11.70
C ALA A 72 -26.33 23.93 -11.81
N THR A 73 -26.73 22.68 -12.08
CA THR A 73 -28.09 22.16 -11.90
C THR A 73 -28.10 21.00 -10.91
N VAL A 74 -29.18 20.91 -10.14
CA VAL A 74 -29.36 20.07 -8.95
C VAL A 74 -30.36 18.96 -9.26
N GLU A 75 -30.02 17.70 -8.98
CA GLU A 75 -30.98 16.57 -8.97
C GLU A 75 -31.01 15.86 -7.61
N LYS A 76 -32.21 15.35 -7.27
CA LYS A 76 -32.63 14.82 -5.96
C LYS A 76 -32.44 13.29 -5.86
N PRO A 77 -32.34 12.72 -4.64
CA PRO A 77 -32.05 11.31 -4.42
C PRO A 77 -33.26 10.38 -4.64
N ILE A 78 -32.99 9.15 -5.09
CA ILE A 78 -33.96 8.07 -5.36
C ILE A 78 -33.82 6.98 -4.28
N GLU A 79 -34.97 6.46 -3.82
CA GLU A 79 -35.15 5.47 -2.74
C GLU A 79 -34.65 4.04 -3.08
N ASN A 80 -34.17 3.35 -2.04
CA ASN A 80 -33.69 1.97 -2.03
C ASN A 80 -34.79 0.93 -2.30
N LYS A 81 -34.51 -0.03 -3.19
CA LYS A 81 -35.30 -1.25 -3.37
C LYS A 81 -34.47 -2.51 -3.12
N THR A 82 -35.02 -3.41 -2.31
CA THR A 82 -34.47 -4.71 -1.90
C THR A 82 -34.59 -5.75 -3.02
N VAL A 83 -33.54 -6.53 -3.27
CA VAL A 83 -33.51 -7.66 -4.23
C VAL A 83 -33.11 -8.95 -3.51
N LYS A 84 -33.78 -10.07 -3.81
CA LYS A 84 -33.58 -11.39 -3.18
C LYS A 84 -32.36 -12.14 -3.78
N ALA A 85 -31.54 -12.75 -2.91
CA ALA A 85 -30.35 -13.52 -3.27
C ALA A 85 -30.62 -15.02 -3.57
N LYS A 86 -29.68 -15.64 -4.31
CA LYS A 86 -29.63 -17.08 -4.68
C LYS A 86 -29.03 -17.92 -3.54
N LYS A 87 -29.56 -19.14 -3.32
CA LYS A 87 -29.02 -20.13 -2.37
C LYS A 87 -27.79 -20.87 -2.94
N GLN A 88 -26.77 -21.08 -2.10
CA GLN A 88 -25.71 -22.09 -2.32
C GLN A 88 -26.16 -23.49 -1.81
N PRO A 89 -25.57 -24.59 -2.31
CA PRO A 89 -25.86 -25.95 -1.87
C PRO A 89 -25.16 -26.29 -0.53
N GLN A 90 -25.91 -26.91 0.39
CA GLN A 90 -25.44 -27.33 1.71
C GLN A 90 -24.41 -28.47 1.63
N ILE A 91 -23.31 -28.35 2.37
CA ILE A 91 -22.35 -29.44 2.65
C ILE A 91 -22.68 -29.99 4.04
N SER A 92 -23.10 -31.25 4.11
CA SER A 92 -23.31 -31.97 5.38
C SER A 92 -21.98 -32.56 5.89
N VAL A 93 -21.58 -32.21 7.11
CA VAL A 93 -20.44 -32.84 7.81
C VAL A 93 -21.00 -33.77 8.89
N ILE A 94 -20.73 -35.07 8.76
CA ILE A 94 -21.14 -36.12 9.71
C ILE A 94 -20.04 -36.27 10.76
N ASP A 95 -20.37 -36.21 12.05
CA ASP A 95 -19.42 -36.48 13.13
C ASP A 95 -19.23 -38.00 13.38
N GLU A 96 -18.18 -38.37 14.14
CA GLU A 96 -17.85 -39.77 14.44
C GLU A 96 -18.90 -40.52 15.28
N ALA A 97 -20.03 -39.88 15.62
CA ALA A 97 -21.18 -40.49 16.29
C ALA A 97 -22.43 -40.58 15.41
N GLY A 98 -22.38 -40.14 14.15
CA GLY A 98 -23.48 -40.28 13.19
C GLY A 98 -24.69 -39.36 13.46
N ASN A 99 -24.51 -38.24 14.16
CA ASN A 99 -25.56 -37.26 14.37
C ASN A 99 -25.38 -36.02 13.48
N ASP A 100 -26.44 -35.64 12.78
CA ASP A 100 -26.54 -34.35 12.09
C ASP A 100 -26.49 -33.22 13.13
N LYS A 101 -25.39 -32.47 13.16
CA LYS A 101 -25.36 -31.16 13.81
C LYS A 101 -25.86 -30.13 12.81
N HIS A 102 -27.11 -29.68 13.01
CA HIS A 102 -27.52 -28.38 12.52
C HIS A 102 -26.69 -27.32 13.23
N VAL A 103 -25.70 -26.77 12.54
CA VAL A 103 -25.14 -25.47 12.89
C VAL A 103 -26.20 -24.46 12.46
N GLU A 104 -26.97 -23.95 13.42
CA GLU A 104 -27.71 -22.70 13.21
C GLU A 104 -26.64 -21.62 13.03
N GLU A 105 -26.29 -21.33 11.78
CA GLU A 105 -25.67 -20.06 11.44
C GLU A 105 -26.75 -19.00 11.71
N ASP A 106 -26.51 -18.18 12.74
CA ASP A 106 -27.33 -17.00 13.02
C ASP A 106 -27.53 -16.24 11.70
N GLU A 107 -28.79 -15.92 11.37
CA GLU A 107 -29.12 -14.98 10.29
C GLU A 107 -28.56 -13.59 10.67
N GLU A 108 -27.24 -13.39 10.52
CA GLU A 108 -26.62 -12.07 10.57
C GLU A 108 -27.22 -11.26 9.42
N ASP A 109 -27.89 -10.16 9.77
CA ASP A 109 -28.25 -9.08 8.85
C ASP A 109 -27.11 -8.90 7.83
N GLN A 110 -27.38 -9.17 6.55
CA GLN A 110 -26.37 -9.14 5.49
C GLN A 110 -25.77 -7.73 5.39
N HIS A 111 -24.68 -7.52 6.12
CA HIS A 111 -23.97 -6.27 6.17
C HIS A 111 -23.17 -6.11 4.87
N TYR A 112 -23.68 -5.28 3.96
CA TYR A 112 -22.95 -4.87 2.78
C TYR A 112 -21.72 -4.04 3.17
N ILE A 113 -20.55 -4.36 2.61
CA ILE A 113 -19.28 -3.66 2.88
C ILE A 113 -19.38 -2.17 2.53
N ALA A 114 -20.27 -1.75 1.65
CA ALA A 114 -20.40 -0.33 1.36
C ALA A 114 -21.04 0.47 2.52
N GLY A 115 -21.87 -0.17 3.35
CA GLY A 115 -22.45 0.45 4.55
C GLY A 115 -21.48 0.42 5.73
N LEU A 116 -21.38 1.51 6.50
CA LEU A 116 -20.74 1.50 7.83
C LEU A 116 -21.84 1.46 8.88
N SER A 117 -21.90 0.40 9.69
CA SER A 117 -22.81 0.33 10.83
C SER A 117 -22.04 0.26 12.15
N CYS A 118 -22.28 1.24 13.02
CA CYS A 118 -21.61 1.35 14.31
C CYS A 118 -22.46 0.94 15.51
N GLU A 119 -23.69 0.45 15.28
CA GLU A 119 -24.62 0.06 16.34
C GLU A 119 -24.01 -1.00 17.26
N LYS A 120 -23.52 -2.11 16.69
CA LYS A 120 -22.84 -3.20 17.42
C LYS A 120 -21.51 -2.79 18.06
N TYR A 121 -20.94 -1.65 17.67
CA TYR A 121 -19.66 -1.16 18.16
C TYR A 121 -19.82 -0.03 19.17
N GLY A 122 -20.97 0.04 19.86
CA GLY A 122 -21.26 1.03 20.90
C GLY A 122 -21.80 2.35 20.36
N GLY A 123 -22.61 2.29 19.29
CA GLY A 123 -23.62 3.30 18.94
C GLY A 123 -23.09 4.70 18.62
N LEU A 124 -22.10 4.83 17.73
CA LEU A 124 -21.77 6.13 17.13
C LEU A 124 -22.98 6.62 16.32
N SER A 125 -23.33 7.91 16.40
CA SER A 125 -24.45 8.44 15.61
C SER A 125 -24.20 8.25 14.11
N ASP A 126 -25.27 8.08 13.33
CA ASP A 126 -25.16 7.90 11.87
C ASP A 126 -24.39 9.05 11.23
N GLU A 127 -24.62 10.30 11.66
CA GLU A 127 -23.88 11.45 11.17
C GLU A 127 -22.36 11.32 11.45
N ALA A 128 -21.97 10.92 12.66
CA ALA A 128 -20.57 10.75 13.01
C ALA A 128 -19.93 9.53 12.33
N ALA A 129 -20.71 8.45 12.09
CA ALA A 129 -20.27 7.31 11.28
C ALA A 129 -20.06 7.71 9.81
N GLN A 130 -21.01 8.43 9.21
CA GLN A 130 -20.92 8.89 7.82
C GLN A 130 -19.74 9.86 7.61
N ASN A 131 -19.36 10.63 8.63
CA ASN A 131 -18.13 11.43 8.60
C ASN A 131 -16.85 10.59 8.41
N MET A 132 -16.86 9.29 8.71
CA MET A 132 -15.73 8.40 8.49
C MET A 132 -15.64 7.87 7.05
N VAL A 133 -16.76 7.84 6.34
CA VAL A 133 -16.90 7.28 5.00
C VAL A 133 -16.20 8.14 3.94
N TYR A 134 -15.19 7.57 3.27
CA TYR A 134 -14.50 8.19 2.12
C TYR A 134 -14.73 7.42 0.80
N TRP A 135 -15.51 6.35 0.86
CA TRP A 135 -15.82 5.43 -0.23
C TRP A 135 -17.27 5.56 -0.68
N ASP A 136 -17.61 4.94 -1.80
CA ASP A 136 -18.96 4.92 -2.36
C ASP A 136 -19.47 3.49 -2.55
N ASP A 137 -20.80 3.34 -2.53
CA ASP A 137 -21.46 2.10 -2.92
C ASP A 137 -21.76 2.17 -4.42
N ILE A 138 -21.09 1.33 -5.22
CA ILE A 138 -21.24 1.29 -6.67
C ILE A 138 -21.67 -0.13 -7.05
N PRO A 139 -22.98 -0.44 -7.04
CA PRO A 139 -23.47 -1.79 -7.30
C PRO A 139 -23.04 -2.36 -8.65
N SER A 140 -22.82 -1.50 -9.65
CA SER A 140 -22.38 -1.90 -10.98
C SER A 140 -20.96 -2.51 -10.94
N ASP A 141 -20.05 -1.95 -10.13
CA ASP A 141 -18.68 -2.46 -10.00
C ASP A 141 -18.63 -3.89 -9.44
N SER A 142 -19.63 -4.33 -8.66
CA SER A 142 -19.75 -5.70 -8.14
C SER A 142 -19.91 -6.77 -9.23
N LYS A 143 -20.32 -6.35 -10.44
CA LYS A 143 -20.58 -7.21 -11.60
C LYS A 143 -19.44 -7.29 -12.57
N TYR A 144 -18.38 -6.52 -12.35
CA TYR A 144 -17.21 -6.56 -13.21
C TYR A 144 -16.46 -7.88 -13.02
N ILE A 145 -16.07 -8.49 -14.14
CA ILE A 145 -15.28 -9.73 -14.19
C ILE A 145 -14.10 -9.47 -15.10
N SER A 146 -12.91 -9.90 -14.70
CA SER A 146 -11.72 -9.77 -15.53
C SER A 146 -11.88 -10.51 -16.87
N PRO A 147 -11.40 -9.93 -18.00
CA PRO A 147 -11.40 -10.61 -19.30
C PRO A 147 -10.51 -11.87 -19.33
N PHE A 148 -9.70 -12.08 -18.29
CA PHE A 148 -8.84 -13.25 -18.13
C PHE A 148 -9.48 -14.34 -17.26
N PHE A 149 -10.66 -14.10 -16.69
CA PHE A 149 -11.40 -15.11 -15.94
C PHE A 149 -11.89 -16.23 -16.87
N GLU A 150 -11.71 -17.49 -16.45
CA GLU A 150 -12.09 -18.67 -17.23
C GLU A 150 -13.03 -19.56 -16.43
N ALA A 151 -14.33 -19.49 -16.74
CA ALA A 151 -15.32 -20.35 -16.11
C ALA A 151 -14.97 -21.84 -16.32
N GLY A 152 -14.88 -22.59 -15.21
CA GLY A 152 -14.55 -24.02 -15.23
C GLY A 152 -13.04 -24.33 -15.36
N ASN A 153 -12.18 -23.33 -15.45
CA ASN A 153 -10.71 -23.49 -15.45
C ASN A 153 -10.10 -22.62 -14.35
N GLU A 154 -10.31 -23.01 -13.10
CA GLU A 154 -9.84 -22.26 -11.94
C GLU A 154 -8.31 -22.25 -11.89
N LYS A 155 -7.76 -21.03 -11.81
CA LYS A 155 -6.32 -20.76 -11.71
C LYS A 155 -6.05 -19.95 -10.46
N TYR A 156 -4.86 -20.10 -9.91
CA TYR A 156 -4.54 -19.55 -8.60
C TYR A 156 -3.44 -18.50 -8.65
N MET A 157 -3.48 -17.58 -7.69
CA MET A 157 -2.38 -16.69 -7.37
C MET A 157 -2.03 -16.81 -5.89
N THR A 158 -0.78 -17.17 -5.59
CA THR A 158 -0.25 -17.22 -4.23
C THR A 158 0.78 -16.10 -4.04
N PHE A 159 0.98 -15.63 -2.81
CA PHE A 159 1.97 -14.61 -2.52
C PHE A 159 2.55 -14.72 -1.12
N GLU A 160 3.74 -14.15 -0.94
CA GLU A 160 4.35 -13.98 0.37
C GLU A 160 4.11 -12.57 0.91
N PRO A 161 3.59 -12.41 2.14
CA PRO A 161 3.45 -11.08 2.72
C PRO A 161 4.78 -10.37 2.90
N ASP A 162 4.74 -9.05 2.74
CA ASP A 162 5.85 -8.15 2.96
C ASP A 162 6.54 -8.33 4.34
N GLY A 163 7.86 -8.16 4.38
CA GLY A 163 8.64 -8.23 5.63
C GLY A 163 8.71 -6.93 6.44
N GLY A 164 8.15 -5.84 5.94
CA GLY A 164 8.16 -4.52 6.58
C GLY A 164 7.04 -4.31 7.61
N GLY A 165 6.88 -3.07 8.08
CA GLY A 165 5.78 -2.72 9.00
C GLY A 165 4.42 -2.78 8.30
N TRP A 166 3.34 -2.72 9.09
CA TRP A 166 1.95 -2.85 8.61
C TRP A 166 1.64 -2.14 7.29
N ASN A 167 1.98 -0.85 7.17
CA ASN A 167 1.64 -0.08 5.98
C ASN A 167 2.35 -0.56 4.71
N ASN A 168 3.50 -1.22 4.85
CA ASN A 168 4.17 -1.87 3.73
C ASN A 168 3.50 -3.21 3.39
N ILE A 169 3.08 -3.96 4.41
CA ILE A 169 2.30 -5.20 4.27
C ILE A 169 0.98 -4.91 3.55
N ARG A 170 0.21 -3.92 4.01
CA ARG A 170 -1.01 -3.43 3.37
C ARG A 170 -0.78 -3.05 1.91
N MET A 171 0.25 -2.25 1.64
CA MET A 171 0.57 -1.79 0.29
C MET A 171 0.86 -2.95 -0.68
N ALA A 172 1.63 -3.94 -0.24
CA ALA A 172 1.87 -5.15 -1.02
C ALA A 172 0.60 -5.99 -1.19
N MET A 173 -0.20 -6.13 -0.12
CA MET A 173 -1.49 -6.83 -0.12
C MET A 173 -2.47 -6.25 -1.15
N GLU A 174 -2.67 -4.92 -1.15
CA GLU A 174 -3.54 -4.26 -2.13
C GLU A 174 -3.09 -4.52 -3.57
N THR A 175 -1.78 -4.49 -3.79
CA THR A 175 -1.20 -4.78 -5.11
C THR A 175 -1.53 -6.21 -5.55
N VAL A 176 -1.34 -7.20 -4.68
CA VAL A 176 -1.63 -8.60 -5.04
C VAL A 176 -3.13 -8.87 -5.19
N ILE A 177 -3.98 -8.24 -4.40
CA ILE A 177 -5.44 -8.39 -4.54
C ILE A 177 -5.89 -7.90 -5.92
N VAL A 178 -5.45 -6.71 -6.33
CA VAL A 178 -5.80 -6.17 -7.66
C VAL A 178 -5.18 -7.02 -8.77
N MET A 179 -3.97 -7.56 -8.57
CA MET A 179 -3.36 -8.47 -9.54
C MET A 179 -4.11 -9.79 -9.69
N ALA A 180 -4.58 -10.39 -8.60
CA ALA A 180 -5.39 -11.62 -8.67
C ALA A 180 -6.66 -11.39 -9.50
N HIS A 181 -7.38 -10.30 -9.20
CA HIS A 181 -8.55 -9.93 -10.00
C HIS A 181 -8.17 -9.68 -11.46
N ALA A 182 -7.19 -8.82 -11.73
CA ALA A 182 -6.74 -8.48 -13.08
C ALA A 182 -6.36 -9.73 -13.89
N MET A 183 -5.73 -10.72 -13.27
CA MET A 183 -5.33 -11.97 -13.92
C MET A 183 -6.46 -12.99 -14.08
N GLY A 184 -7.65 -12.74 -13.51
CA GLY A 184 -8.78 -13.68 -13.50
C GLY A 184 -8.53 -14.90 -12.63
N ARG A 185 -7.78 -14.76 -11.53
CA ARG A 185 -7.29 -15.87 -10.68
C ARG A 185 -7.90 -15.82 -9.28
N THR A 186 -8.16 -16.99 -8.71
CA THR A 186 -8.49 -17.14 -7.30
C THR A 186 -7.28 -16.77 -6.45
N LEU A 187 -7.45 -15.79 -5.56
CA LEU A 187 -6.41 -15.37 -4.62
C LEU A 187 -6.27 -16.38 -3.48
N VAL A 188 -5.06 -16.84 -3.21
CA VAL A 188 -4.77 -17.69 -2.06
C VAL A 188 -4.21 -16.85 -0.92
N LEU A 189 -4.96 -16.72 0.18
CA LEU A 189 -4.52 -15.99 1.35
C LEU A 189 -3.39 -16.72 2.09
N PRO A 190 -2.35 -16.01 2.52
CA PRO A 190 -1.27 -16.60 3.28
C PRO A 190 -1.72 -16.95 4.71
N PRO A 191 -1.10 -17.95 5.35
CA PRO A 191 -1.45 -18.36 6.71
C PRO A 191 -1.28 -17.25 7.75
N GLU A 192 -1.98 -17.39 8.87
CA GLU A 192 -1.85 -16.51 10.03
C GLU A 192 -0.39 -16.43 10.48
N LYS A 193 0.13 -15.21 10.67
CA LYS A 193 1.50 -15.03 11.16
C LYS A 193 1.66 -13.78 12.01
N ARG A 194 2.78 -13.71 12.73
CA ARG A 194 3.21 -12.47 13.35
C ARG A 194 3.69 -11.49 12.27
N MET A 195 3.18 -10.26 12.31
CA MET A 195 3.59 -9.19 11.40
C MET A 195 4.59 -8.25 12.08
N TYR A 196 5.57 -7.72 11.33
CA TYR A 196 6.61 -6.87 11.92
C TYR A 196 6.02 -5.55 12.47
N LEU A 197 6.48 -5.15 13.67
CA LEU A 197 5.94 -4.05 14.50
C LEU A 197 4.52 -4.22 15.04
N ILE A 198 3.86 -5.33 14.71
CA ILE A 198 2.60 -5.79 15.29
C ILE A 198 2.90 -6.98 16.22
N GLY A 199 2.15 -7.11 17.32
CA GLY A 199 2.33 -8.19 18.30
C GLY A 199 3.55 -7.99 19.20
N LYS A 200 3.83 -6.75 19.64
CA LYS A 200 4.88 -6.44 20.64
C LYS A 200 4.36 -6.46 22.09
N GLY A 201 3.07 -6.74 22.31
CA GLY A 201 2.43 -6.81 23.63
C GLY A 201 2.81 -8.07 24.42
N ASP A 202 2.29 -8.17 25.65
CA ASP A 202 2.59 -9.19 26.66
C ASP A 202 1.86 -10.54 26.44
N ASN A 203 1.60 -10.92 25.18
CA ASN A 203 0.82 -12.09 24.76
C ASN A 203 -0.62 -12.17 25.30
N LYS A 204 -1.13 -11.15 26.03
CA LYS A 204 -2.52 -11.12 26.51
C LYS A 204 -3.54 -10.79 25.43
N GLN A 205 -3.11 -10.12 24.37
CA GLN A 205 -3.91 -9.78 23.20
C GLN A 205 -3.47 -10.63 22.00
N LYS A 206 -4.38 -10.86 21.04
CA LYS A 206 -4.05 -11.50 19.75
C LYS A 206 -2.82 -10.81 19.12
N PHE A 207 -1.83 -11.61 18.72
CA PHE A 207 -0.52 -11.14 18.25
C PHE A 207 -0.04 -11.79 16.95
N LYS A 208 -0.78 -12.79 16.45
CA LYS A 208 -0.69 -13.36 15.11
C LYS A 208 -1.97 -12.96 14.38
N PHE A 209 -1.86 -12.68 13.09
CA PHE A 209 -2.97 -12.12 12.33
C PHE A 209 -3.01 -12.68 10.90
N THR A 210 -4.22 -12.74 10.38
CA THR A 210 -4.57 -12.86 8.97
C THR A 210 -4.89 -11.47 8.40
N PHE A 211 -5.17 -11.36 7.10
CA PHE A 211 -5.67 -10.10 6.54
C PHE A 211 -7.13 -9.80 6.93
N ASN A 212 -7.93 -10.83 7.21
CA ASN A 212 -9.31 -10.70 7.68
C ASN A 212 -9.43 -10.09 9.07
N ASP A 213 -8.34 -10.02 9.82
CA ASP A 213 -8.30 -9.29 11.09
C ASP A 213 -8.29 -7.77 10.92
N PHE A 214 -8.08 -7.27 9.70
CA PHE A 214 -7.95 -5.84 9.40
C PHE A 214 -8.92 -5.35 8.32
N PHE A 215 -9.31 -6.21 7.38
CA PHE A 215 -10.18 -5.90 6.24
C PHE A 215 -11.30 -6.94 6.14
N HIS A 216 -12.39 -6.60 5.45
CA HIS A 216 -13.52 -7.51 5.23
C HIS A 216 -13.30 -8.44 4.01
N LEU A 217 -12.12 -9.05 3.83
CA LEU A 217 -11.83 -9.80 2.58
C LEU A 217 -12.75 -11.03 2.41
N ASP A 218 -13.19 -11.64 3.51
CA ASP A 218 -14.17 -12.73 3.49
C ASP A 218 -15.57 -12.27 3.03
N THR A 219 -15.87 -10.98 3.05
CA THR A 219 -17.16 -10.49 2.52
C THR A 219 -17.01 -10.07 1.06
N ILE A 220 -15.83 -9.58 0.64
CA ILE A 220 -15.62 -9.08 -0.72
C ILE A 220 -15.87 -10.17 -1.77
N HIS A 221 -15.41 -11.39 -1.50
CA HIS A 221 -15.61 -12.51 -2.42
C HIS A 221 -17.08 -12.96 -2.54
N LEU A 222 -17.94 -12.57 -1.59
CA LEU A 222 -19.38 -12.82 -1.64
C LEU A 222 -20.12 -11.73 -2.42
N GLU A 223 -19.59 -10.50 -2.41
CA GLU A 223 -20.21 -9.34 -3.05
C GLU A 223 -19.81 -9.18 -4.52
N HIS A 224 -18.62 -9.63 -4.92
CA HIS A 224 -18.05 -9.39 -6.25
C HIS A 224 -18.03 -10.66 -7.10
N ASP A 225 -18.79 -10.67 -8.20
CA ASP A 225 -18.90 -11.83 -9.10
C ASP A 225 -17.55 -12.24 -9.72
N GLY A 226 -16.61 -11.29 -9.84
CA GLY A 226 -15.29 -11.47 -10.46
C GLY A 226 -14.13 -11.75 -9.49
N PHE A 227 -14.38 -11.83 -8.17
CA PHE A 227 -13.30 -11.97 -7.18
C PHE A 227 -13.47 -13.20 -6.30
N ASN A 228 -12.57 -14.17 -6.46
CA ASN A 228 -12.54 -15.39 -5.66
C ASN A 228 -11.32 -15.44 -4.75
N MET A 229 -11.48 -16.01 -3.56
CA MET A 229 -10.42 -16.13 -2.58
C MET A 229 -10.56 -17.43 -1.78
N ILE A 230 -9.44 -18.09 -1.49
CA ILE A 230 -9.39 -19.28 -0.64
C ILE A 230 -8.23 -19.18 0.36
N THR A 231 -8.27 -20.02 1.40
CA THR A 231 -7.16 -20.13 2.34
C THR A 231 -6.00 -20.91 1.74
N MET A 232 -4.78 -20.70 2.25
CA MET A 232 -3.63 -21.55 1.90
C MET A 232 -3.87 -23.03 2.22
N GLU A 233 -4.52 -23.32 3.35
CA GLU A 233 -4.83 -24.71 3.73
C GLU A 233 -5.70 -25.38 2.67
N GLU A 234 -6.77 -24.70 2.27
CA GLU A 234 -7.68 -25.16 1.22
C GLU A 234 -6.98 -25.34 -0.13
N TYR A 235 -6.15 -24.37 -0.54
CA TYR A 235 -5.35 -24.49 -1.75
C TYR A 235 -4.44 -25.73 -1.71
N LEU A 236 -3.73 -25.96 -0.59
CA LEU A 236 -2.85 -27.12 -0.45
C LEU A 236 -3.64 -28.43 -0.47
N VAL A 237 -4.84 -28.49 0.12
CA VAL A 237 -5.71 -29.66 0.05
C VAL A 237 -6.18 -29.92 -1.39
N ARG A 238 -6.68 -28.89 -2.08
CA ARG A 238 -7.28 -29.00 -3.43
C ARG A 238 -6.26 -29.26 -4.54
N GLU A 239 -5.04 -28.74 -4.38
CA GLU A 239 -4.04 -28.71 -5.44
C GLU A 239 -2.79 -29.55 -5.11
N ALA A 240 -2.19 -29.31 -3.94
CA ALA A 240 -0.95 -29.97 -3.56
C ALA A 240 -1.16 -31.44 -3.19
N MET A 241 -2.14 -31.72 -2.33
CA MET A 241 -2.41 -33.09 -1.83
C MET A 241 -3.05 -34.01 -2.88
N THR A 242 -3.66 -33.45 -3.92
CA THR A 242 -4.17 -34.20 -5.08
C THR A 242 -3.11 -34.45 -6.15
N GLY A 243 -1.86 -34.05 -5.92
CA GLY A 243 -0.75 -34.27 -6.83
C GLY A 243 -0.74 -33.39 -8.09
N LYS A 244 -1.45 -32.26 -8.10
CA LYS A 244 -1.48 -31.34 -9.25
C LYS A 244 -0.25 -30.42 -9.30
N LEU A 245 0.44 -30.24 -8.17
CA LEU A 245 1.65 -29.43 -8.11
C LEU A 245 2.90 -30.27 -8.40
N VAL A 246 3.67 -29.85 -9.40
CA VAL A 246 4.89 -30.51 -9.85
C VAL A 246 6.10 -29.63 -9.61
N ASN A 247 7.20 -30.22 -9.20
CA ASN A 247 8.46 -29.50 -9.11
C ASN A 247 8.90 -29.08 -10.52
N THR A 248 9.13 -27.78 -10.70
CA THR A 248 9.45 -27.15 -11.98
C THR A 248 10.80 -27.59 -12.57
N THR A 249 11.68 -28.17 -11.76
CA THR A 249 12.99 -28.68 -12.20
C THR A 249 12.94 -30.16 -12.55
N SER A 250 12.32 -30.98 -11.70
CA SER A 250 12.28 -32.44 -11.91
C SER A 250 11.09 -32.91 -12.74
N GLY A 251 10.03 -32.11 -12.85
CA GLY A 251 8.76 -32.49 -13.48
C GLY A 251 7.94 -33.51 -12.68
N LEU A 252 8.40 -33.89 -11.48
CA LEU A 252 7.73 -34.87 -10.62
C LEU A 252 6.74 -34.17 -9.68
N VAL A 253 5.65 -34.87 -9.35
CA VAL A 253 4.71 -34.44 -8.31
C VAL A 253 5.46 -34.19 -7.01
N ALA A 254 5.19 -33.05 -6.38
CA ALA A 254 5.81 -32.64 -5.13
C ALA A 254 4.73 -32.29 -4.10
N TYR A 255 4.84 -32.88 -2.91
CA TYR A 255 3.93 -32.63 -1.81
C TYR A 255 4.47 -31.56 -0.87
N PRO A 256 3.60 -30.86 -0.12
CA PRO A 256 4.03 -29.88 0.86
C PRO A 256 4.95 -30.50 1.93
N PRO A 257 5.87 -29.74 2.54
CA PRO A 257 6.76 -30.25 3.57
C PRO A 257 6.00 -30.99 4.68
N ASN A 258 6.42 -32.22 4.98
CA ASN A 258 5.76 -33.12 5.94
C ASN A 258 4.27 -33.40 5.63
N ASN A 259 3.85 -33.28 4.38
CA ASN A 259 2.45 -33.38 3.95
C ASN A 259 1.50 -32.45 4.73
N ARG A 260 2.02 -31.31 5.19
CA ARG A 260 1.29 -30.35 6.01
C ARG A 260 0.48 -29.39 5.15
N THR A 261 -0.81 -29.25 5.45
CA THR A 261 -1.73 -28.27 4.85
C THR A 261 -2.03 -27.10 5.79
N LYS A 262 -2.08 -27.35 7.11
CA LYS A 262 -2.31 -26.31 8.13
C LYS A 262 -1.00 -25.63 8.55
N TRP A 263 -0.85 -24.36 8.20
CA TRP A 263 0.38 -23.57 8.43
C TRP A 263 0.19 -22.36 9.34
N ASP A 264 -1.00 -22.14 9.89
CA ASP A 264 -1.27 -21.01 10.76
C ASP A 264 -0.36 -20.98 11.98
N GLY A 265 0.35 -19.87 12.14
CA GLY A 265 1.22 -19.64 13.27
C GLY A 265 2.55 -20.40 13.26
N GLU A 266 2.86 -21.13 12.18
CA GLU A 266 4.07 -21.93 12.00
C GLU A 266 5.23 -21.13 11.38
N ASP A 267 6.43 -21.74 11.30
CA ASP A 267 7.49 -21.22 10.44
C ASP A 267 7.12 -21.45 8.97
N LEU A 268 6.82 -20.38 8.25
CA LEU A 268 6.36 -20.44 6.86
C LEU A 268 7.49 -20.59 5.84
N LYS A 269 8.76 -20.54 6.26
CA LYS A 269 9.89 -20.64 5.33
C LYS A 269 9.85 -21.92 4.46
N PRO A 270 9.61 -23.13 5.00
CA PRO A 270 9.52 -24.34 4.19
C PRO A 270 8.35 -24.32 3.20
N LEU A 271 7.21 -23.74 3.58
CA LEU A 271 6.07 -23.55 2.69
C LEU A 271 6.43 -22.64 1.50
N TRP A 272 7.13 -21.54 1.76
CA TRP A 272 7.57 -20.62 0.70
C TRP A 272 8.58 -21.25 -0.25
N GLU A 273 9.52 -22.05 0.27
CA GLU A 273 10.45 -22.82 -0.56
C GLU A 273 9.70 -23.81 -1.46
N TYR A 274 8.72 -24.54 -0.90
CA TYR A 274 7.86 -25.44 -1.66
C TYR A 274 7.08 -24.74 -2.78
N LEU A 275 6.40 -23.62 -2.50
CA LEU A 275 5.63 -22.89 -3.51
C LEU A 275 6.54 -22.35 -4.62
N ARG A 276 7.74 -21.85 -4.27
CA ARG A 276 8.70 -21.35 -5.27
C ARG A 276 9.22 -22.45 -6.20
N GLU A 277 9.25 -23.70 -5.75
CA GLU A 277 9.70 -24.84 -6.55
C GLU A 277 8.60 -25.43 -7.41
N THR A 278 7.33 -25.27 -7.02
CA THR A 278 6.18 -25.98 -7.61
C THR A 278 5.20 -25.12 -8.38
N THR A 279 5.47 -23.82 -8.49
CA THR A 279 4.59 -22.86 -9.16
C THR A 279 5.38 -21.95 -10.10
N ASP A 280 4.66 -21.17 -10.91
CA ASP A 280 5.26 -20.18 -11.79
C ASP A 280 5.63 -18.91 -11.01
N VAL A 281 6.90 -18.83 -10.58
CA VAL A 281 7.40 -17.71 -9.79
C VAL A 281 7.68 -16.49 -10.64
N ARG A 282 7.09 -15.36 -10.27
CA ARG A 282 7.31 -14.08 -10.95
C ARG A 282 8.19 -13.15 -10.12
N ASN A 283 9.22 -12.61 -10.76
CA ASN A 283 10.18 -11.67 -10.16
C ASN A 283 9.99 -10.26 -10.73
N TRP A 284 8.74 -9.78 -10.68
CA TRP A 284 8.42 -8.43 -11.13
C TRP A 284 8.95 -7.40 -10.13
N LYS A 285 9.63 -6.39 -10.65
CA LYS A 285 10.32 -5.37 -9.85
C LYS A 285 9.69 -4.01 -10.11
N PRO A 286 8.87 -3.48 -9.18
CA PRO A 286 8.19 -2.20 -9.38
C PRO A 286 9.11 -1.01 -9.69
N GLY A 287 10.38 -1.08 -9.26
CA GLY A 287 11.37 -0.04 -9.60
C GLY A 287 11.82 -0.06 -11.07
N ASN A 288 11.70 -1.20 -11.77
CA ASN A 288 12.24 -1.41 -13.11
C ASN A 288 11.15 -1.48 -14.19
N CYS A 289 9.99 -2.05 -13.84
CA CYS A 289 8.91 -2.33 -14.79
C CYS A 289 7.55 -1.81 -14.35
N ILE A 290 6.64 -1.67 -15.31
CA ILE A 290 5.19 -1.52 -15.09
C ILE A 290 4.56 -2.90 -15.27
N ALA A 291 3.73 -3.35 -14.32
CA ALA A 291 2.91 -4.54 -14.49
C ALA A 291 1.76 -4.22 -15.45
N ALA A 292 1.80 -4.75 -16.67
CA ALA A 292 0.89 -4.37 -17.73
C ALA A 292 -0.06 -5.53 -18.09
N PHE A 293 -1.35 -5.23 -18.15
CA PHE A 293 -2.43 -6.15 -18.49
C PHE A 293 -3.06 -5.75 -19.83
N PRO A 294 -3.05 -6.65 -20.84
CA PRO A 294 -3.72 -6.40 -22.11
C PRO A 294 -5.24 -6.29 -21.91
N ALA A 295 -5.93 -5.68 -22.88
CA ALA A 295 -7.37 -5.48 -22.80
C ALA A 295 -8.14 -6.80 -22.80
N SER A 296 -7.62 -7.82 -23.48
CA SER A 296 -8.18 -9.15 -23.53
C SER A 296 -7.09 -10.23 -23.64
N ARG A 297 -7.53 -11.46 -23.91
CA ARG A 297 -6.66 -12.62 -24.18
C ARG A 297 -6.17 -12.67 -25.63
N ASP A 298 -6.60 -11.76 -26.48
CA ASP A 298 -6.14 -11.67 -27.86
C ASP A 298 -4.64 -11.33 -27.90
N PRO A 299 -3.79 -12.14 -28.58
CA PRO A 299 -2.39 -11.80 -28.79
C PRO A 299 -2.16 -10.40 -29.40
N GLU A 300 -3.11 -9.88 -30.18
CA GLU A 300 -3.05 -8.53 -30.74
C GLU A 300 -3.02 -7.44 -29.66
N ASP A 301 -3.75 -7.61 -28.57
CA ASP A 301 -3.75 -6.67 -27.43
C ASP A 301 -2.39 -6.67 -26.70
N THR A 302 -1.79 -7.86 -26.58
CA THR A 302 -0.44 -8.01 -26.03
C THR A 302 0.59 -7.27 -26.90
N GLN A 303 0.45 -7.33 -28.24
CA GLN A 303 1.30 -6.59 -29.16
C GLN A 303 1.06 -5.09 -29.12
N ARG A 304 -0.21 -4.65 -29.08
CA ARG A 304 -0.61 -3.24 -28.96
C ARG A 304 -0.03 -2.57 -27.72
N LEU A 305 0.00 -3.26 -26.58
CA LEU A 305 0.68 -2.80 -25.37
C LEU A 305 2.20 -2.62 -25.56
N ARG A 306 2.87 -3.55 -26.25
CA ARG A 306 4.32 -3.44 -26.53
C ARG A 306 4.61 -2.24 -27.43
N ASP A 307 3.81 -2.04 -28.46
CA ASP A 307 3.95 -0.93 -29.40
C ASP A 307 3.67 0.42 -28.73
N ALA A 308 2.65 0.50 -27.88
CA ALA A 308 2.34 1.68 -27.09
C ALA A 308 3.47 2.00 -26.09
N PHE A 309 4.06 0.98 -25.47
CA PHE A 309 5.21 1.15 -24.59
C PHE A 309 6.44 1.66 -25.35
N GLN A 310 6.74 1.09 -26.52
CA GLN A 310 7.83 1.55 -27.37
C GLN A 310 7.63 3.01 -27.80
N THR A 311 6.41 3.36 -28.21
CA THR A 311 6.03 4.76 -28.53
C THR A 311 6.25 5.69 -27.34
N ALA A 312 5.88 5.27 -26.13
CA ALA A 312 6.09 6.04 -24.90
C ALA A 312 7.57 6.15 -24.48
N MET A 313 8.43 5.24 -24.95
CA MET A 313 9.88 5.28 -24.75
C MET A 313 10.58 6.23 -25.72
N ASP A 314 10.12 6.28 -26.97
CA ASP A 314 10.76 7.02 -28.07
C ASP A 314 10.46 8.52 -28.06
N ASP A 315 9.31 8.93 -27.50
CA ASP A 315 8.89 10.32 -27.54
C ASP A 315 9.56 11.19 -26.45
N ASP A 316 10.28 12.23 -26.89
CA ASP A 316 11.05 13.17 -26.05
C ASP A 316 10.25 14.36 -25.48
N LYS A 317 8.90 14.40 -25.62
CA LYS A 317 8.01 15.42 -25.00
C LYS A 317 8.09 15.50 -23.47
N ARG A 318 8.95 14.68 -22.85
CA ARG A 318 9.32 14.58 -21.43
C ARG A 318 9.64 15.91 -20.72
N LYS A 319 9.95 17.00 -21.45
CA LYS A 319 10.36 18.30 -20.88
C LYS A 319 9.22 19.30 -20.61
N LYS A 320 7.98 19.06 -21.07
CA LYS A 320 6.84 19.94 -20.74
C LYS A 320 6.17 19.46 -19.45
N SER A 321 5.89 20.42 -18.58
CA SER A 321 5.34 20.26 -17.22
C SER A 321 4.22 19.21 -17.15
N LEU A 322 4.54 18.01 -16.63
CA LEU A 322 3.59 16.94 -16.28
C LEU A 322 2.73 17.31 -15.04
N ARG A 323 2.57 18.61 -14.73
CA ARG A 323 1.73 19.11 -13.63
C ARG A 323 0.24 19.14 -14.01
N VAL A 324 -0.08 18.82 -15.27
CA VAL A 324 -1.45 18.58 -15.72
C VAL A 324 -1.63 17.07 -15.81
N PRO A 325 -2.65 16.49 -15.16
CA PRO A 325 -2.91 15.06 -15.23
C PRO A 325 -3.21 14.62 -16.66
N VAL A 326 -2.69 13.46 -17.04
CA VAL A 326 -3.12 12.81 -18.29
C VAL A 326 -4.58 12.36 -18.10
N PRO A 327 -5.50 12.69 -19.03
CA PRO A 327 -6.86 12.18 -18.94
C PRO A 327 -6.87 10.66 -18.82
N VAL A 328 -7.71 10.13 -17.93
CA VAL A 328 -7.76 8.68 -17.65
C VAL A 328 -8.15 7.85 -18.88
N ASP A 329 -8.83 8.43 -19.87
CA ASP A 329 -9.21 7.85 -21.16
C ASP A 329 -8.28 8.27 -22.32
N ALA A 330 -7.12 8.84 -22.01
CA ALA A 330 -6.11 9.15 -23.02
C ALA A 330 -5.52 7.89 -23.67
N SER A 331 -4.74 8.12 -24.72
CA SER A 331 -4.05 7.05 -25.44
C SER A 331 -3.21 6.18 -24.49
N VAL A 332 -3.09 4.89 -24.82
CA VAL A 332 -2.30 3.92 -24.03
C VAL A 332 -0.87 4.43 -23.83
N SER A 333 -0.26 5.01 -24.86
CA SER A 333 1.12 5.51 -24.79
C SER A 333 1.25 6.75 -23.89
N ASP A 334 0.27 7.64 -23.85
CA ASP A 334 0.28 8.81 -22.95
C ASP A 334 0.12 8.39 -21.48
N ARG A 335 -0.78 7.46 -21.18
CA ARG A 335 -0.94 6.92 -19.83
C ARG A 335 0.29 6.11 -19.38
N ILE A 336 0.87 5.30 -20.26
CA ILE A 336 2.16 4.62 -19.98
C ILE A 336 3.23 5.65 -19.64
N ARG A 337 3.31 6.76 -20.38
CA ARG A 337 4.32 7.81 -20.17
C ARG A 337 4.19 8.47 -18.81
N GLU A 338 2.97 8.79 -18.39
CA GLU A 338 2.70 9.33 -17.05
C GLU A 338 3.09 8.33 -15.96
N LEU A 339 2.65 7.07 -16.10
CA LEU A 339 2.88 6.06 -15.08
C LEU A 339 4.36 5.71 -14.97
N ARG A 340 5.05 5.42 -16.08
CA ARG A 340 6.45 4.92 -16.06
C ARG A 340 7.42 5.87 -15.36
N GLY A 341 7.12 7.17 -15.41
CA GLY A 341 8.00 8.23 -14.93
C GLY A 341 9.40 8.12 -15.56
N TRP A 342 10.41 8.60 -14.86
CA TRP A 342 11.78 8.67 -15.37
C TRP A 342 12.59 7.37 -15.25
N HIS A 343 12.12 6.39 -14.49
CA HIS A 343 12.97 5.31 -13.99
C HIS A 343 12.63 3.92 -14.54
N ARG A 344 11.40 3.69 -15.01
CA ARG A 344 10.98 2.37 -15.50
C ARG A 344 11.16 2.26 -17.00
N SER A 345 11.88 1.23 -17.43
CA SER A 345 12.22 0.99 -18.84
C SER A 345 11.74 -0.37 -19.35
N GLN A 346 10.93 -1.07 -18.56
CA GLN A 346 10.47 -2.43 -18.88
C GLN A 346 8.96 -2.59 -18.68
N LEU A 347 8.38 -3.57 -19.37
CA LEU A 347 7.07 -4.13 -19.06
C LEU A 347 7.21 -5.44 -18.31
N CYS A 348 6.45 -5.56 -17.24
CA CYS A 348 6.13 -6.81 -16.56
C CYS A 348 4.76 -7.27 -17.11
N LEU A 349 4.79 -7.86 -18.30
CA LEU A 349 3.60 -8.13 -19.09
C LEU A 349 2.89 -9.41 -18.61
N TYR A 350 1.56 -9.37 -18.50
CA TYR A 350 0.73 -10.55 -18.34
C TYR A 350 0.55 -11.27 -19.68
N ASP A 351 1.63 -11.91 -20.14
CA ASP A 351 1.72 -12.59 -21.42
C ASP A 351 0.98 -13.93 -21.46
N GLU A 352 0.87 -14.52 -22.65
CA GLU A 352 0.17 -15.77 -22.93
C GLU A 352 0.74 -16.94 -22.11
N LYS A 353 2.05 -16.94 -21.88
CA LYS A 353 2.71 -17.93 -21.03
C LYS A 353 2.19 -17.83 -19.60
N MET A 354 2.13 -16.62 -19.05
CA MET A 354 1.62 -16.38 -17.71
C MET A 354 0.11 -16.63 -17.61
N GLN A 355 -0.65 -16.28 -18.64
CA GLN A 355 -2.07 -16.59 -18.74
C GLN A 355 -2.31 -18.10 -18.68
N ALA A 356 -1.47 -18.91 -19.33
CA ALA A 356 -1.59 -20.37 -19.34
C ALA A 356 -1.21 -21.05 -18.00
N SER A 357 -0.40 -20.39 -17.16
CA SER A 357 0.08 -20.98 -15.90
C SER A 357 -1.07 -21.30 -14.93
N HIS A 358 -1.06 -22.50 -14.35
CA HIS A 358 -2.07 -22.92 -13.38
C HIS A 358 -2.01 -22.09 -12.09
N THR A 359 -0.84 -22.06 -11.45
CA THR A 359 -0.57 -21.21 -10.29
C THR A 359 0.60 -20.27 -10.56
N VAL A 360 0.37 -18.99 -10.33
CA VAL A 360 1.41 -17.95 -10.28
C VAL A 360 1.76 -17.66 -8.82
N HIS A 361 3.05 -17.50 -8.52
CA HIS A 361 3.53 -17.16 -7.19
C HIS A 361 4.36 -15.86 -7.17
N PHE A 362 3.96 -14.94 -6.29
CA PHE A 362 4.70 -13.70 -6.01
C PHE A 362 5.47 -13.81 -4.70
N MET A 363 6.78 -14.08 -4.81
CA MET A 363 7.66 -14.19 -3.66
C MET A 363 8.00 -12.81 -3.05
N CYS A 364 8.27 -12.77 -1.75
CA CYS A 364 8.76 -11.58 -1.06
C CYS A 364 10.13 -11.87 -0.43
N TYR A 365 11.16 -11.85 -1.28
CA TYR A 365 12.52 -12.13 -0.82
C TYR A 365 13.44 -10.91 -0.91
N HIS A 366 13.84 -10.39 0.25
CA HIS A 366 14.66 -9.19 0.38
C HIS A 366 16.00 -9.29 -0.36
N LYS A 367 16.68 -10.44 -0.31
CA LYS A 367 18.00 -10.61 -0.96
C LYS A 367 17.89 -10.54 -2.49
N GLN A 368 16.78 -10.99 -3.07
CA GLN A 368 16.53 -10.94 -4.52
C GLN A 368 15.79 -9.68 -4.96
N ARG A 369 15.48 -8.76 -4.03
CA ARG A 369 14.74 -7.51 -4.28
C ARG A 369 13.38 -7.77 -4.97
N ALA A 370 12.71 -8.86 -4.62
CA ALA A 370 11.43 -9.29 -5.22
C ALA A 370 10.18 -8.67 -4.57
N ARG A 371 10.39 -7.62 -3.77
CA ARG A 371 9.36 -7.06 -2.89
C ARG A 371 8.40 -6.19 -3.70
N LEU A 372 7.10 -6.43 -3.57
CA LEU A 372 6.03 -5.56 -4.11
C LEU A 372 5.79 -4.33 -3.21
N LEU A 373 6.86 -3.65 -2.81
CA LEU A 373 6.77 -2.40 -2.05
C LEU A 373 6.50 -1.24 -3.02
N THR A 374 5.25 -1.08 -3.41
CA THR A 374 4.77 -0.07 -4.34
C THR A 374 3.25 0.08 -4.21
N HIS A 375 2.68 1.23 -4.57
CA HIS A 375 1.22 1.37 -4.62
C HIS A 375 0.68 0.67 -5.87
N PHE A 376 -0.45 -0.04 -5.75
CA PHE A 376 -1.06 -0.77 -6.86
C PHE A 376 -1.28 0.13 -8.09
N TYR A 377 -1.88 1.31 -7.92
CA TYR A 377 -2.14 2.28 -8.99
C TYR A 377 -0.85 2.87 -9.60
N SER A 378 0.29 2.76 -8.92
CA SER A 378 1.58 3.24 -9.42
C SER A 378 2.34 2.15 -10.16
N PHE A 379 1.93 0.88 -10.03
CA PHE A 379 2.64 -0.26 -10.56
C PHE A 379 1.86 -0.99 -11.65
N LEU A 380 0.56 -1.17 -11.44
CA LEU A 380 -0.33 -1.85 -12.36
C LEU A 380 -0.82 -0.88 -13.44
N PHE A 381 -0.86 -1.36 -14.67
CA PHE A 381 -1.32 -0.63 -15.84
C PHE A 381 -2.25 -1.51 -16.64
N PHE A 382 -3.39 -0.95 -17.02
CA PHE A 382 -4.39 -1.65 -17.82
C PHE A 382 -4.48 -0.98 -19.19
N GLU A 383 -4.41 -1.78 -20.24
CA GLU A 383 -4.60 -1.29 -21.60
C GLU A 383 -5.97 -0.61 -21.75
N ASP A 384 -7.02 -1.23 -21.23
CA ASP A 384 -8.31 -0.59 -21.08
C ASP A 384 -8.36 0.21 -19.76
N TRP A 385 -8.55 1.52 -19.89
CA TRP A 385 -8.60 2.44 -18.76
C TRP A 385 -9.79 2.19 -17.84
N LYS A 386 -10.87 1.60 -18.34
CA LYS A 386 -12.04 1.27 -17.52
C LYS A 386 -11.68 0.28 -16.42
N GLN A 387 -10.87 -0.73 -16.75
CA GLN A 387 -10.37 -1.71 -15.78
C GLN A 387 -9.48 -1.05 -14.72
N GLU A 388 -8.67 -0.06 -15.12
CA GLU A 388 -7.84 0.70 -14.19
C GLU A 388 -8.68 1.49 -13.18
N LEU A 389 -9.73 2.16 -13.63
CA LEU A 389 -10.61 2.91 -12.74
C LEU A 389 -11.44 2.00 -11.84
N TRP A 390 -11.95 0.89 -12.37
CA TRP A 390 -12.59 -0.15 -11.56
C TRP A 390 -11.65 -0.62 -10.45
N ALA A 391 -10.39 -0.95 -10.77
CA ALA A 391 -9.43 -1.41 -9.78
C ALA A 391 -9.14 -0.36 -8.69
N LYS A 392 -9.09 0.92 -9.06
CA LYS A 392 -8.93 2.02 -8.09
C LYS A 392 -10.16 2.16 -7.18
N ARG A 393 -11.38 2.07 -7.73
CA ARG A 393 -12.62 2.12 -6.96
C ARG A 393 -12.78 0.90 -6.07
N PHE A 394 -12.53 -0.30 -6.58
CA PHE A 394 -12.51 -1.53 -5.80
C PHE A 394 -11.63 -1.41 -4.54
N VAL A 395 -10.41 -0.87 -4.67
CA VAL A 395 -9.54 -0.64 -3.51
C VAL A 395 -10.06 0.48 -2.59
N ARG A 396 -10.60 1.58 -3.14
CA ARG A 396 -11.21 2.65 -2.34
C ARG A 396 -12.39 2.12 -1.52
N ASP A 397 -13.24 1.33 -2.15
CA ASP A 397 -14.60 1.03 -1.69
C ASP A 397 -14.68 -0.23 -0.85
N HIS A 398 -13.89 -1.26 -1.17
CA HIS A 398 -13.99 -2.57 -0.51
C HIS A 398 -12.75 -2.92 0.32
N ILE A 399 -11.55 -2.42 -0.03
CA ILE A 399 -10.31 -2.66 0.73
C ILE A 399 -10.13 -1.61 1.83
N ARG A 400 -11.15 -1.50 2.69
CA ARG A 400 -11.20 -0.58 3.83
C ARG A 400 -11.08 -1.33 5.16
N TYR A 401 -10.60 -0.63 6.20
CA TYR A 401 -10.52 -1.22 7.52
C TYR A 401 -11.91 -1.70 7.99
N ARG A 402 -11.94 -2.78 8.79
CA ARG A 402 -13.18 -3.33 9.34
C ARG A 402 -13.98 -2.28 10.11
N ASP A 403 -15.28 -2.49 10.15
CA ASP A 403 -16.24 -1.58 10.79
C ASP A 403 -15.89 -1.31 12.26
N GLU A 404 -15.42 -2.32 13.01
CA GLU A 404 -14.94 -2.13 14.38
C GLU A 404 -13.88 -1.02 14.48
N LEU A 405 -12.90 -1.02 13.58
CA LEU A 405 -11.82 -0.04 13.53
C LEU A 405 -12.31 1.33 13.06
N MET A 406 -13.18 1.35 12.05
CA MET A 406 -13.79 2.57 11.54
C MET A 406 -14.65 3.27 12.61
N CYS A 407 -15.50 2.51 13.31
CA CYS A 407 -16.36 3.00 14.37
C CYS A 407 -15.56 3.44 15.60
N ALA A 408 -14.53 2.68 16.00
CA ALA A 408 -13.63 3.08 17.06
C ALA A 408 -12.92 4.40 16.76
N ALA A 409 -12.40 4.57 15.54
CA ALA A 409 -11.81 5.83 15.12
C ALA A 409 -12.87 6.95 15.06
N GLY A 410 -14.08 6.66 14.59
CA GLY A 410 -15.18 7.62 14.55
C GLY A 410 -15.55 8.18 15.92
N LYS A 411 -15.62 7.34 16.96
CA LYS A 411 -15.81 7.79 18.35
C LYS A 411 -14.72 8.76 18.81
N ILE A 412 -13.47 8.49 18.44
CA ILE A 412 -12.34 9.34 18.82
C ILE A 412 -12.37 10.65 18.03
N VAL A 413 -12.65 10.61 16.73
CA VAL A 413 -12.83 11.81 15.90
C VAL A 413 -13.93 12.70 16.47
N ASP A 414 -15.07 12.12 16.85
CA ASP A 414 -16.17 12.86 17.48
C ASP A 414 -15.75 13.49 18.81
N ALA A 415 -15.02 12.74 19.66
CA ALA A 415 -14.49 13.27 20.91
C ALA A 415 -13.46 14.41 20.71
N VAL A 416 -12.59 14.30 19.70
CA VAL A 416 -11.65 15.37 19.33
C VAL A 416 -12.41 16.60 18.84
N ARG A 417 -13.46 16.43 18.02
CA ARG A 417 -14.30 17.53 17.55
C ARG A 417 -15.06 18.22 18.68
N MET A 418 -15.65 17.44 19.60
CA MET A 418 -16.31 17.98 20.80
C MET A 418 -15.33 18.82 21.64
N ARG A 419 -14.10 18.31 21.84
CA ARG A 419 -13.04 19.06 22.54
C ARG A 419 -12.71 20.37 21.81
N ALA A 420 -12.45 20.31 20.50
CA ALA A 420 -12.11 21.48 19.68
C ALA A 420 -13.22 22.54 19.70
N LYS A 421 -14.49 22.11 19.65
CA LYS A 421 -15.67 22.97 19.78
C LYS A 421 -15.77 23.61 21.16
N SER A 422 -15.54 22.83 22.23
CA SER A 422 -15.61 23.34 23.62
C SER A 422 -14.57 24.41 23.91
N LYS A 423 -13.41 24.35 23.25
CA LYS A 423 -12.33 25.34 23.40
C LYS A 423 -12.64 26.65 22.68
N ASN A 424 -13.26 26.57 21.50
CA ASN A 424 -13.46 27.71 20.61
C ASN A 424 -14.90 27.73 20.05
N PRO A 425 -15.95 27.81 20.89
CA PRO A 425 -17.33 27.56 20.44
C PRO A 425 -17.85 28.61 19.43
N ALA A 426 -17.40 29.86 19.54
CA ALA A 426 -17.82 30.93 18.64
C ALA A 426 -17.10 30.90 17.28
N SER A 427 -15.81 30.55 17.26
CA SER A 427 -14.98 30.57 16.05
C SER A 427 -14.78 29.20 15.40
N ASN A 428 -15.16 28.11 16.08
CA ASN A 428 -15.07 26.73 15.60
C ASN A 428 -16.33 25.90 15.96
N PRO A 429 -17.52 26.30 15.49
CA PRO A 429 -18.78 25.64 15.86
C PRO A 429 -18.86 24.18 15.38
N ASN A 430 -18.08 23.82 14.37
CA ASN A 430 -18.02 22.49 13.76
C ASN A 430 -16.92 21.60 14.37
N GLY A 431 -16.16 22.08 15.35
CA GLY A 431 -15.14 21.29 16.03
C GLY A 431 -13.97 20.87 15.12
N LEU A 432 -13.62 21.66 14.11
CA LEU A 432 -12.46 21.37 13.24
C LEU A 432 -11.18 21.30 14.08
N TYR A 433 -10.31 20.34 13.77
CA TYR A 433 -9.00 20.19 14.38
C TYR A 433 -7.96 20.01 13.27
N ASP A 434 -6.71 20.38 13.54
CA ASP A 434 -5.60 20.10 12.63
C ASP A 434 -4.86 18.83 13.05
N SER A 435 -4.07 18.24 12.15
CA SER A 435 -3.46 16.94 12.39
C SER A 435 -2.04 16.83 11.86
N LEU A 436 -1.22 16.03 12.55
CA LEU A 436 0.13 15.73 12.14
C LEU A 436 0.41 14.24 12.30
N HIS A 437 1.22 13.70 11.40
CA HIS A 437 1.89 12.43 11.60
C HIS A 437 3.41 12.61 11.65
N ILE A 438 3.97 12.39 12.83
CA ILE A 438 5.38 12.59 13.15
C ILE A 438 6.02 11.23 13.44
N ARG A 439 6.81 10.72 12.48
CA ARG A 439 7.49 9.43 12.56
C ARG A 439 8.95 9.61 12.98
N ARG A 440 9.33 9.10 14.15
CA ARG A 440 10.68 9.23 14.73
C ARG A 440 11.31 7.87 15.04
N GLY A 441 10.86 7.23 16.12
CA GLY A 441 11.39 6.02 16.77
C GLY A 441 12.53 5.27 16.07
N ASP A 442 12.25 4.08 15.55
CA ASP A 442 13.18 3.24 14.80
C ASP A 442 13.32 3.63 13.30
N PHE A 443 12.80 4.79 12.90
CA PHE A 443 12.63 5.12 11.49
C PHE A 443 13.95 5.30 10.73
N GLN A 444 14.23 4.46 9.73
CA GLN A 444 15.54 4.43 9.06
C GLN A 444 16.01 5.76 8.43
N PHE A 445 15.09 6.67 8.08
CA PHE A 445 15.39 7.97 7.48
C PHE A 445 15.64 9.04 8.55
N LYS A 446 16.87 9.10 9.06
CA LYS A 446 17.26 9.98 10.18
C LYS A 446 17.01 11.45 9.90
N GLU A 447 17.08 11.87 8.64
CA GLU A 447 16.86 13.24 8.17
C GLU A 447 15.44 13.75 8.44
N THR A 448 14.48 12.83 8.59
CA THR A 448 13.09 13.17 8.91
C THR A 448 12.84 13.29 10.42
N ARG A 449 13.78 12.87 11.27
CA ARG A 449 13.67 12.89 12.74
C ARG A 449 14.05 14.28 13.29
N LEU A 450 13.33 15.30 12.84
CA LEU A 450 13.57 16.69 13.23
C LEU A 450 13.22 16.93 14.71
N GLU A 451 13.87 17.92 15.33
CA GLU A 451 13.55 18.40 16.68
C GLU A 451 12.23 19.16 16.72
N ALA A 452 11.58 19.18 17.90
CA ALA A 452 10.24 19.70 18.07
C ALA A 452 10.09 21.18 17.68
N ASP A 453 11.07 22.01 18.02
CA ASP A 453 11.08 23.43 17.63
C ASP A 453 11.08 23.56 16.11
N LYS A 454 11.86 22.72 15.41
CA LYS A 454 11.92 22.76 13.96
C LYS A 454 10.62 22.27 13.32
N LEU A 455 10.00 21.23 13.87
CA LEU A 455 8.69 20.74 13.44
C LEU A 455 7.62 21.82 13.62
N PHE A 456 7.61 22.49 14.77
CA PHE A 456 6.71 23.60 15.06
C PHE A 456 6.90 24.74 14.05
N GLU A 457 8.14 25.20 13.85
CA GLU A 457 8.46 26.28 12.92
C GLU A 457 8.05 25.99 11.47
N ILE A 458 8.11 24.73 11.03
CA ILE A 458 7.71 24.32 9.68
C ILE A 458 6.19 24.31 9.51
N THR A 459 5.46 23.97 10.56
CA THR A 459 4.02 23.65 10.48
C THR A 459 3.13 24.82 10.90
N LYS A 460 3.64 25.74 11.72
CA LYS A 460 2.87 26.85 12.31
C LYS A 460 2.20 27.81 11.33
N GLU A 461 2.66 27.87 10.08
CA GLU A 461 2.07 28.76 9.08
C GLU A 461 0.67 28.30 8.64
N LYS A 462 0.44 26.98 8.59
CA LYS A 462 -0.84 26.40 8.13
C LYS A 462 -1.72 25.91 9.27
N LEU A 463 -1.14 25.61 10.43
CA LEU A 463 -1.91 25.28 11.62
C LEU A 463 -2.54 26.55 12.21
N GLN A 464 -3.78 26.46 12.67
CA GLN A 464 -4.46 27.60 13.28
C GLN A 464 -4.03 27.79 14.75
N PRO A 465 -3.52 28.98 15.15
CA PRO A 465 -3.21 29.26 16.55
C PRO A 465 -4.41 28.99 17.47
N GLY A 466 -4.18 28.35 18.61
CA GLY A 466 -5.21 27.98 19.57
C GLY A 466 -6.13 26.82 19.14
N ALA A 467 -5.92 26.22 17.96
CA ALA A 467 -6.69 25.05 17.53
C ALA A 467 -6.31 23.79 18.32
N THR A 468 -7.24 22.84 18.36
CA THR A 468 -6.91 21.46 18.77
C THR A 468 -6.10 20.79 17.66
N VAL A 469 -5.01 20.14 18.05
CA VAL A 469 -4.07 19.49 17.13
C VAL A 469 -3.89 18.03 17.54
N PHE A 470 -4.35 17.10 16.70
CA PHE A 470 -4.14 15.67 16.89
C PHE A 470 -2.78 15.24 16.30
N ILE A 471 -1.92 14.67 17.13
CA ILE A 471 -0.59 14.19 16.69
C ILE A 471 -0.54 12.66 16.74
N ALA A 472 -0.54 12.03 15.55
CA ALA A 472 -0.17 10.63 15.39
C ALA A 472 1.35 10.51 15.45
N THR A 473 1.89 9.73 16.39
CA THR A 473 3.35 9.61 16.55
C THR A 473 3.76 8.36 17.30
N ASP A 474 4.93 7.84 16.94
CA ASP A 474 5.63 6.80 17.69
C ASP A 474 6.58 7.35 18.76
N GLU A 475 6.64 8.68 18.94
CA GLU A 475 7.34 9.33 20.04
C GLU A 475 6.66 9.04 21.38
N ARG A 476 7.40 8.40 22.30
CA ARG A 476 6.90 8.01 23.62
C ARG A 476 7.02 9.15 24.63
N ASN A 477 8.05 9.99 24.53
CA ASN A 477 8.19 11.16 25.38
C ASN A 477 7.28 12.28 24.89
N LYS A 478 6.07 12.35 25.44
CA LYS A 478 5.11 13.42 25.10
C LYS A 478 5.65 14.81 25.43
N GLY A 479 6.60 14.95 26.34
CA GLY A 479 7.28 16.23 26.63
C GLY A 479 8.03 16.81 25.44
N PHE A 480 8.40 15.99 24.46
CA PHE A 480 8.99 16.44 23.19
C PHE A 480 8.13 17.52 22.50
N PHE A 481 6.80 17.39 22.53
CA PHE A 481 5.88 18.34 21.89
C PHE A 481 5.62 19.62 22.69
N LYS A 482 6.49 19.98 23.65
CA LYS A 482 6.39 21.23 24.42
C LYS A 482 6.24 22.48 23.53
N PRO A 483 6.98 22.65 22.42
CA PRO A 483 6.81 23.82 21.55
C PRO A 483 5.39 23.94 20.97
N PHE A 484 4.77 22.82 20.59
CA PHE A 484 3.39 22.80 20.09
C PHE A 484 2.37 23.14 21.19
N ARG A 485 2.56 22.64 22.42
CA ARG A 485 1.65 22.93 23.54
C ARG A 485 1.63 24.40 23.96
N GLY A 486 2.63 25.18 23.58
CA GLY A 486 2.64 26.63 23.82
C GLY A 486 1.57 27.37 23.02
N GLU A 487 1.21 26.87 21.83
CA GLU A 487 0.34 27.55 20.88
C GLU A 487 -0.96 26.78 20.55
N TYR A 488 -0.97 25.46 20.78
CA TYR A 488 -2.08 24.58 20.38
C TYR A 488 -2.56 23.70 21.55
N ASP A 489 -3.83 23.29 21.46
CA ASP A 489 -4.38 22.24 22.30
C ASP A 489 -4.01 20.87 21.72
N VAL A 490 -2.81 20.38 22.08
CA VAL A 490 -2.25 19.13 21.55
C VAL A 490 -2.87 17.90 22.22
N VAL A 491 -3.35 16.97 21.41
CA VAL A 491 -3.90 15.67 21.85
C VAL A 491 -3.31 14.50 21.06
N PHE A 492 -3.35 13.32 21.67
CA PHE A 492 -2.87 12.05 21.12
C PHE A 492 -3.95 10.97 21.27
N LEU A 493 -3.80 9.86 20.56
CA LEU A 493 -4.67 8.68 20.76
C LEU A 493 -4.71 8.22 22.23
N ASP A 494 -3.59 8.37 22.97
CA ASP A 494 -3.51 8.01 24.39
C ASP A 494 -4.56 8.72 25.25
N ASP A 495 -4.96 9.94 24.90
CA ASP A 495 -5.94 10.74 25.64
C ASP A 495 -7.37 10.21 25.50
N PHE A 496 -7.62 9.33 24.52
CA PHE A 496 -8.95 8.83 24.16
C PHE A 496 -9.11 7.31 24.31
N LYS A 497 -8.11 6.60 24.86
CA LYS A 497 -8.15 5.14 25.05
C LYS A 497 -9.33 4.63 25.87
N HIS A 498 -9.82 5.45 26.80
CA HIS A 498 -10.99 5.13 27.61
C HIS A 498 -12.27 4.96 26.79
N LEU A 499 -12.32 5.46 25.55
CA LEU A 499 -13.45 5.27 24.61
C LEU A 499 -13.40 3.92 23.89
N ILE A 500 -12.27 3.22 23.96
CA ILE A 500 -11.98 1.96 23.26
C ILE A 500 -11.25 0.96 24.19
N PRO A 501 -11.78 0.68 25.39
CA PRO A 501 -11.05 -0.04 26.45
C PRO A 501 -10.62 -1.46 26.04
N ASP A 502 -11.42 -2.15 25.24
CA ASP A 502 -11.21 -3.55 24.85
C ASP A 502 -10.44 -3.69 23.52
N MET A 503 -10.10 -2.58 22.86
CA MET A 503 -9.45 -2.60 21.56
C MET A 503 -8.04 -3.18 21.66
N ASN A 504 -7.72 -4.11 20.75
CA ASN A 504 -6.38 -4.64 20.64
C ASN A 504 -5.38 -3.52 20.27
N THR A 505 -4.34 -3.35 21.09
CA THR A 505 -3.38 -2.24 20.95
C THR A 505 -2.59 -2.29 19.63
N ASN A 506 -2.58 -3.45 18.96
CA ASN A 506 -1.98 -3.61 17.64
C ASN A 506 -2.72 -2.83 16.54
N TYR A 507 -3.98 -2.42 16.80
CA TYR A 507 -4.77 -1.62 15.87
C TYR A 507 -4.56 -0.11 15.99
N PHE A 508 -3.83 0.36 17.00
CA PHE A 508 -3.69 1.80 17.28
C PHE A 508 -3.03 2.58 16.14
N GLY A 509 -2.10 1.96 15.41
CA GLY A 509 -1.52 2.59 14.22
C GLY A 509 -2.54 2.82 13.10
N MET A 510 -3.57 1.98 12.99
CA MET A 510 -4.67 2.14 12.03
C MET A 510 -5.65 3.21 12.51
N LEU A 511 -5.94 3.27 13.81
CA LEU A 511 -6.75 4.34 14.40
C LEU A 511 -6.09 5.71 14.21
N ASP A 512 -4.78 5.82 14.46
CA ASP A 512 -4.00 7.05 14.21
C ASP A 512 -4.17 7.53 12.77
N GLN A 513 -4.17 6.61 11.79
CA GLN A 513 -4.38 6.96 10.39
C GLN A 513 -5.77 7.52 10.12
N LEU A 514 -6.79 6.83 10.61
CA LEU A 514 -8.19 7.22 10.43
C LEU A 514 -8.47 8.58 11.07
N ILE A 515 -8.01 8.79 12.31
CA ILE A 515 -8.20 10.04 13.05
C ILE A 515 -7.42 11.18 12.38
N ALA A 516 -6.15 10.97 12.01
CA ALA A 516 -5.36 12.00 11.34
C ALA A 516 -5.91 12.36 9.95
N SER A 517 -6.56 11.42 9.24
CA SER A 517 -7.15 11.70 7.93
C SER A 517 -8.27 12.75 7.96
N LYS A 518 -8.94 12.90 9.12
CA LYS A 518 -10.11 13.78 9.30
C LYS A 518 -9.76 15.19 9.81
N GLY A 519 -8.48 15.49 10.04
CA GLY A 519 -8.06 16.85 10.36
C GLY A 519 -8.33 17.81 9.20
N ARG A 520 -8.58 19.09 9.49
CA ARG A 520 -8.71 20.15 8.49
C ARG A 520 -7.41 20.29 7.70
N VAL A 521 -6.32 20.65 8.39
CA VAL A 521 -4.96 20.60 7.85
C VAL A 521 -4.26 19.30 8.27
N PHE A 522 -3.45 18.74 7.38
CA PHE A 522 -2.60 17.58 7.68
C PHE A 522 -1.13 17.81 7.29
N TYR A 523 -0.22 17.50 8.20
CA TYR A 523 1.22 17.37 7.91
C TYR A 523 1.70 15.92 8.09
N GLY A 524 2.24 15.33 7.03
CA GLY A 524 2.83 14.00 7.03
C GLY A 524 4.36 13.99 7.02
N THR A 525 4.93 12.87 7.45
CA THR A 525 6.35 12.54 7.25
C THR A 525 6.56 11.86 5.89
N TYR A 526 7.38 12.45 5.00
CA TYR A 526 7.45 12.11 3.55
C TYR A 526 7.86 10.68 3.22
N PHE A 527 8.72 10.01 3.99
CA PHE A 527 9.11 8.62 3.70
C PHE A 527 8.26 7.58 4.45
N SER A 528 7.22 8.01 5.15
CA SER A 528 6.39 7.11 5.94
C SER A 528 5.20 6.65 5.12
N THR A 529 5.12 5.35 4.88
CA THR A 529 3.95 4.71 4.25
C THR A 529 2.68 4.84 5.10
N LEU A 530 2.81 5.15 6.40
CA LEU A 530 1.68 5.55 7.25
C LEU A 530 1.13 6.91 6.81
N SER A 531 2.00 7.92 6.65
CA SER A 531 1.61 9.24 6.12
C SER A 531 1.01 9.13 4.73
N GLY A 532 1.63 8.32 3.85
CA GLY A 532 1.13 8.09 2.49
C GLY A 532 -0.32 7.61 2.52
N TYR A 533 -0.63 6.63 3.37
CA TYR A 533 -2.01 6.14 3.45
C TYR A 533 -3.01 7.18 3.97
N ILE A 534 -2.59 8.02 4.92
CA ILE A 534 -3.41 9.16 5.37
C ILE A 534 -3.69 10.10 4.18
N MET A 535 -2.68 10.44 3.38
CA MET A 535 -2.86 11.25 2.17
C MET A 535 -3.82 10.61 1.18
N ARG A 536 -3.78 9.28 1.01
CA ARG A 536 -4.70 8.57 0.12
C ARG A 536 -6.15 8.69 0.56
N MET A 537 -6.42 8.47 1.86
CA MET A 537 -7.78 8.61 2.41
C MET A 537 -8.28 10.06 2.29
N ARG A 538 -7.40 11.05 2.46
CA ARG A 538 -7.72 12.47 2.19
C ARG A 538 -8.00 12.73 0.72
N GLY A 539 -7.25 12.08 -0.19
CA GLY A 539 -7.50 12.04 -1.64
C GLY A 539 -8.91 11.57 -1.97
N TYR A 540 -9.28 10.38 -1.51
CA TYR A 540 -10.62 9.81 -1.71
C TYR A 540 -11.72 10.69 -1.14
N SER A 541 -11.56 11.13 0.12
CA SER A 541 -12.50 12.06 0.76
C SER A 541 -12.61 13.39 0.01
N GLY A 542 -11.51 13.87 -0.59
CA GLY A 542 -11.48 15.10 -1.36
C GLY A 542 -12.27 15.01 -2.66
N VAL A 543 -12.16 13.88 -3.37
CA VAL A 543 -12.97 13.61 -4.57
C VAL A 543 -14.44 13.51 -4.21
N LYS A 544 -14.77 12.67 -3.21
CA LYS A 544 -16.15 12.47 -2.75
C LYS A 544 -16.84 13.78 -2.36
N ASN A 545 -16.14 14.63 -1.62
CA ASN A 545 -16.69 15.91 -1.15
C ASN A 545 -16.41 17.09 -2.10
N ARG A 546 -15.83 16.85 -3.27
CA ARG A 546 -15.49 17.87 -4.28
C ARG A 546 -14.70 19.06 -3.70
N VAL A 547 -13.76 18.80 -2.80
CA VAL A 547 -12.94 19.84 -2.16
C VAL A 547 -12.02 20.52 -3.18
N GLU A 548 -11.67 21.78 -2.96
CA GLU A 548 -10.85 22.54 -3.92
C GLU A 548 -9.59 21.76 -4.38
N GLY A 549 -9.42 21.67 -5.71
CA GLY A 549 -8.30 20.94 -6.34
C GLY A 549 -8.60 19.49 -6.70
N TYR A 550 -9.74 18.92 -6.27
CA TYR A 550 -10.10 17.52 -6.53
C TYR A 550 -10.08 17.15 -8.01
N GLN A 551 -10.46 18.08 -8.91
CA GLN A 551 -10.52 17.81 -10.36
C GLN A 551 -9.15 17.37 -10.90
N ASN A 552 -8.08 17.97 -10.38
CA ASN A 552 -6.70 17.64 -10.75
C ASN A 552 -6.01 16.78 -9.69
N GLY A 553 -6.76 16.21 -8.73
CA GLY A 553 -6.25 15.39 -7.64
C GLY A 553 -5.40 16.12 -6.60
N GLY A 554 -5.42 17.45 -6.57
CA GLY A 554 -4.70 18.25 -5.58
C GLY A 554 -5.36 18.24 -4.20
N LEU A 555 -4.55 18.27 -3.15
CA LEU A 555 -4.94 18.35 -1.74
C LEU A 555 -4.38 19.64 -1.13
N LYS A 556 -5.17 20.73 -1.18
CA LYS A 556 -4.72 22.06 -0.74
C LYS A 556 -4.34 22.14 0.74
N ASP A 557 -4.94 21.30 1.58
CA ASP A 557 -4.75 21.27 3.03
C ASP A 557 -3.86 20.11 3.51
N SER A 558 -3.01 19.57 2.63
CA SER A 558 -2.16 18.42 2.94
C SER A 558 -0.72 18.66 2.54
N TYR A 559 0.18 18.46 3.49
CA TYR A 559 1.58 18.86 3.36
C TYR A 559 2.55 17.80 3.86
N TYR A 560 3.79 17.88 3.39
CA TYR A 560 4.90 17.12 3.97
C TYR A 560 5.81 18.02 4.82
N ILE A 561 6.27 17.49 5.95
CA ILE A 561 7.16 18.23 6.87
C ILE A 561 8.56 18.39 6.26
N TRP A 562 9.09 17.33 5.66
CA TRP A 562 10.44 17.29 5.10
C TRP A 562 10.46 16.39 3.86
N PRO A 563 11.22 16.72 2.79
CA PRO A 563 12.05 17.91 2.66
C PRO A 563 11.21 19.15 2.32
N LYS A 564 11.66 20.34 2.73
CA LYS A 564 10.93 21.61 2.51
C LYS A 564 10.50 21.81 1.05
N LYS A 565 11.35 21.44 0.09
CA LYS A 565 11.05 21.53 -1.36
C LYS A 565 9.87 20.65 -1.83
N LYS A 566 9.45 19.68 -1.02
CA LYS A 566 8.32 18.77 -1.28
C LYS A 566 7.13 19.04 -0.36
N GLN A 567 7.17 20.13 0.42
CA GLN A 567 6.13 20.46 1.40
C GLN A 567 4.75 20.61 0.73
N LEU A 568 4.71 21.27 -0.43
CA LEU A 568 3.50 21.53 -1.21
C LEU A 568 3.27 20.48 -2.31
N GLU A 569 3.98 19.34 -2.30
CA GLU A 569 3.90 18.38 -3.41
C GLU A 569 2.49 17.80 -3.57
N MET A 570 1.70 17.71 -2.50
CA MET A 570 0.31 17.21 -2.58
C MET A 570 -0.71 18.28 -2.99
N SER A 571 -0.38 19.58 -2.99
CA SER A 571 -1.36 20.64 -3.32
C SER A 571 -1.60 20.81 -4.83
N GLU A 572 -0.85 20.07 -5.65
CA GLU A 572 -0.88 20.07 -7.10
C GLU A 572 -0.80 18.64 -7.62
N TYR A 573 -1.09 18.45 -8.91
CA TYR A 573 -0.85 17.17 -9.55
C TYR A 573 0.65 16.92 -9.72
N VAL A 574 1.10 15.75 -9.27
CA VAL A 574 2.47 15.28 -9.47
C VAL A 574 2.42 13.86 -10.02
N PRO A 575 3.02 13.60 -11.20
CA PRO A 575 2.95 12.29 -11.83
C PRO A 575 3.78 11.27 -11.05
N VAL A 576 3.60 9.99 -11.39
CA VAL A 576 4.37 8.91 -10.78
C VAL A 576 5.86 9.06 -11.09
N MET A 577 6.69 9.04 -10.05
CA MET A 577 8.14 9.18 -10.14
C MET A 577 8.84 8.08 -9.34
N GLY A 578 10.17 8.09 -9.33
CA GLY A 578 10.96 7.12 -8.57
C GLY A 578 10.71 7.22 -7.07
N GLY A 579 10.95 6.12 -6.36
CA GLY A 579 10.61 6.03 -4.94
C GLY A 579 9.11 5.90 -4.74
N GLN A 580 8.45 5.03 -5.53
CA GLN A 580 7.00 4.92 -5.61
C GLN A 580 6.34 4.73 -4.24
N TRP A 581 6.93 3.93 -3.36
CA TRP A 581 6.39 3.67 -2.02
C TRP A 581 6.55 4.82 -1.03
N GLN A 582 7.39 5.82 -1.33
CA GLN A 582 7.81 6.81 -0.34
C GLN A 582 6.64 7.67 0.10
N ARG A 583 5.76 8.02 -0.84
CA ARG A 583 4.61 8.90 -0.65
C ARG A 583 3.48 8.53 -1.61
N GLU A 584 2.33 9.15 -1.42
CA GLU A 584 1.16 8.96 -2.28
C GLU A 584 1.20 9.83 -3.56
N TYR A 585 0.42 9.42 -4.57
CA TYR A 585 0.27 10.18 -5.83
C TYR A 585 -1.21 10.45 -6.17
N PRO A 586 -1.53 11.64 -6.70
CA PRO A 586 -2.87 12.01 -7.15
C PRO A 586 -3.53 11.06 -8.15
N VAL A 587 -2.75 10.34 -8.98
CA VAL A 587 -3.26 9.34 -9.94
C VAL A 587 -4.11 8.24 -9.28
N SER A 588 -3.99 8.05 -7.96
CA SER A 588 -4.80 7.12 -7.18
C SER A 588 -6.29 7.50 -7.08
N TRP A 589 -6.62 8.80 -7.19
CA TRP A 589 -7.99 9.31 -7.02
C TRP A 589 -8.41 10.29 -8.12
N HIS A 590 -7.48 10.81 -8.92
CA HIS A 590 -7.81 11.66 -10.06
C HIS A 590 -8.70 10.92 -11.06
N GLY A 591 -9.86 11.50 -11.38
CA GLY A 591 -10.80 10.96 -12.35
C GLY A 591 -11.38 9.58 -12.00
N ILE A 592 -11.27 9.14 -10.75
CA ILE A 592 -11.59 7.77 -10.32
C ILE A 592 -13.03 7.34 -10.63
N ASP A 593 -13.98 8.29 -10.59
CA ASP A 593 -15.40 8.06 -10.84
C ASP A 593 -15.82 8.31 -12.29
N LYS A 594 -14.86 8.57 -13.20
CA LYS A 594 -15.18 8.71 -14.62
C LYS A 594 -15.65 7.37 -15.18
N GLY A 595 -16.75 7.41 -15.94
CA GLY A 595 -17.22 6.26 -16.70
C GLY A 595 -17.84 5.13 -15.87
N ILE A 596 -18.29 5.39 -14.63
CA ILE A 596 -19.05 4.42 -13.81
C ILE A 596 -20.19 3.78 -14.62
N GLU A 597 -20.93 4.57 -15.39
CA GLU A 597 -22.05 4.08 -16.23
C GLU A 597 -21.59 3.29 -17.46
N SER A 598 -20.36 3.51 -17.94
CA SER A 598 -19.83 2.97 -19.21
C SER A 598 -19.12 1.62 -19.10
N LEU A 599 -18.99 1.07 -17.89
CA LEU A 599 -18.28 -0.19 -17.62
C LEU A 599 -19.03 -1.44 -18.06
N HIS A 600 -20.35 -1.34 -18.28
CA HIS A 600 -21.21 -2.48 -18.61
C HIS A 600 -21.75 -2.45 -20.04
N GLU A 601 -21.27 -1.53 -20.89
CA GLU A 601 -21.68 -1.43 -22.30
C GLU A 601 -20.89 -2.36 -23.25
N GLN A 602 -20.18 -3.38 -22.74
CA GLN A 602 -19.34 -4.28 -23.53
C GLN A 602 -19.79 -5.73 -23.47
#